data_AF-A0A416SNM1-F1
#
_entry.id   AF-A0A416SNM1-F1
#
_cell.length_a   1.000
_cell.length_b   1.000
_cell.length_c   1.000
_cell.angle_alpha   90.00
_cell.angle_beta   90.00
_cell.angle_gamma   90.00
#
_symmetry.space_group_name_H-M   'P 1'
#
loop_
_entity.id
_entity.type
_entity.pdbx_description
1 polymer ?
#
loop_
_entity_poly.entity_id
_entity_poly.type
_entity_poly.pdbx_seq_one_letter_code
_entity_poly.pdbx_strand_id
1 'polypeptide(L)'
;MIKSNIKQRLECLDINKLEKLIWKRGRFMKDGEFAIYLGKEYSAGKTKEGKIVLRSTDIEDVKNGFEPCKPFNIKYIQDKIVCFKYVNSSEITEYYIIRSMAIYKGFEFEVVEETEDKLSIVTMIGDYRDWVRLGMKSIDIGVYQKWINKNEAEVKIVKENLKL
;
A
#
# COMPACT_ATOMS: atom_id res chain seq x y z
N MET A 1 19.90 25.30 -40.67
CA MET A 1 20.40 24.62 -39.45
C MET A 1 20.07 25.55 -38.28
N ILE A 2 19.23 25.27 -37.28
CA ILE A 2 18.97 24.07 -36.50
C ILE A 2 17.47 24.11 -36.09
N LYS A 3 16.58 23.44 -36.84
CA LYS A 3 15.20 23.13 -36.40
C LYS A 3 15.01 21.61 -36.48
N SER A 4 15.83 20.88 -35.72
CA SER A 4 15.65 19.45 -35.54
C SER A 4 16.55 19.01 -34.40
N ASN A 5 15.98 18.79 -33.21
CA ASN A 5 16.51 17.77 -32.29
C ASN A 5 15.73 17.60 -30.98
N ILE A 6 14.77 18.48 -30.65
CA ILE A 6 13.99 18.28 -29.41
C ILE A 6 12.79 17.35 -29.64
N LYS A 7 12.15 17.41 -30.82
CA LYS A 7 10.98 16.58 -31.13
C LYS A 7 11.30 15.10 -31.36
N GLN A 8 12.51 14.76 -31.83
CA GLN A 8 12.96 13.38 -32.02
C GLN A 8 13.54 12.73 -30.75
N ARG A 9 13.83 13.51 -29.69
CA ARG A 9 14.41 12.97 -28.45
C ARG A 9 13.35 12.49 -27.44
N LEU A 10 12.08 12.77 -27.70
CA LEU A 10 10.95 12.33 -26.87
C LEU A 10 10.36 10.98 -27.33
N GLU A 11 10.77 10.45 -28.49
CA GLU A 11 10.27 9.17 -29.01
C GLU A 11 11.03 7.94 -28.46
N CYS A 12 12.00 8.11 -27.55
CA CYS A 12 12.78 7.00 -26.96
C CYS A 12 12.57 6.80 -25.45
N LEU A 13 11.59 7.47 -24.85
CA LEU A 13 11.16 7.11 -23.50
C LEU A 13 9.93 6.22 -23.62
N ASP A 14 10.16 4.91 -23.56
CA ASP A 14 9.13 3.89 -23.42
C ASP A 14 8.08 4.36 -22.42
N ILE A 15 6.82 4.43 -22.87
CA ILE A 15 5.69 4.91 -22.06
C ILE A 15 5.60 4.10 -20.77
N ASN A 16 5.93 2.81 -20.80
CA ASN A 16 5.99 1.95 -19.60
C ASN A 16 7.12 2.36 -18.63
N LYS A 17 8.22 2.90 -19.16
CA LYS A 17 9.36 3.39 -18.36
C LYS A 17 9.05 4.76 -17.77
N LEU A 18 8.37 5.63 -18.51
CA LEU A 18 7.84 6.91 -18.02
C LEU A 18 6.75 6.69 -16.97
N GLU A 19 5.80 5.79 -17.18
CA GLU A 19 4.81 5.37 -16.18
C GLU A 19 5.50 4.78 -14.94
N LYS A 20 6.50 3.90 -15.09
CA LYS A 20 7.31 3.40 -13.96
C LYS A 20 8.12 4.48 -13.24
N LEU A 21 8.59 5.52 -13.93
CA LEU A 21 9.32 6.66 -13.33
C LEU A 21 8.39 7.67 -12.65
N ILE A 22 7.21 7.89 -13.22
CA ILE A 22 6.11 8.65 -12.62
C ILE A 22 5.59 7.89 -11.40
N TRP A 23 5.54 6.55 -11.44
CA TRP A 23 5.18 5.67 -10.33
C TRP A 23 6.25 5.61 -9.22
N LYS A 24 7.54 5.70 -9.57
CA LYS A 24 8.60 5.94 -8.57
C LYS A 24 8.46 7.30 -7.87
N ARG A 25 7.76 8.26 -8.48
CA ARG A 25 7.51 9.61 -7.92
C ARG A 25 6.16 9.75 -7.22
N GLY A 26 5.13 9.07 -7.71
CA GLY A 26 3.84 8.87 -7.04
C GLY A 26 3.88 7.58 -6.25
N ARG A 27 4.45 7.64 -5.04
CA ARG A 27 4.49 6.51 -4.09
C ARG A 27 3.06 6.03 -3.86
N PHE A 28 2.68 4.91 -4.46
CA PHE A 28 1.56 4.16 -3.91
C PHE A 28 2.01 3.64 -2.55
N MET A 29 1.27 4.01 -1.51
CA MET A 29 1.45 3.41 -0.20
C MET A 29 1.22 1.91 -0.33
N LYS A 30 2.27 1.11 -0.12
CA LYS A 30 2.10 -0.31 0.15
C LYS A 30 1.53 -0.44 1.56
N ASP A 31 0.24 -0.18 1.69
CA ASP A 31 -0.48 -0.25 2.96
C ASP A 31 -1.45 -1.42 2.90
N GLY A 32 -0.93 -2.62 3.19
CA GLY A 32 -1.62 -3.87 2.90
C GLY A 32 -1.00 -5.08 3.58
N GLU A 33 -1.76 -6.17 3.61
CA GLU A 33 -1.33 -7.45 4.17
C GLU A 33 -0.72 -8.32 3.08
N PHE A 34 0.36 -9.04 3.42
CA PHE A 34 1.12 -9.87 2.51
C PHE A 34 1.55 -11.16 3.19
N ALA A 35 1.69 -12.22 2.41
CA ALA A 35 2.19 -13.51 2.87
C ALA A 35 3.16 -14.13 1.87
N ILE A 36 4.12 -14.90 2.38
CA ILE A 36 5.07 -15.67 1.57
C ILE A 36 4.61 -17.13 1.50
N TYR A 37 4.22 -17.56 0.31
CA TYR A 37 3.78 -18.92 0.01
C TYR A 37 4.68 -19.50 -1.09
N LEU A 38 5.26 -20.68 -0.85
CA LEU A 38 6.21 -21.32 -1.78
C LEU A 38 7.34 -20.39 -2.28
N GLY A 39 7.81 -19.48 -1.42
CA GLY A 39 8.88 -18.53 -1.74
C GLY A 39 8.44 -17.31 -2.58
N LYS A 40 7.15 -17.14 -2.89
CA LYS A 40 6.60 -15.99 -3.60
C LYS A 40 5.73 -15.13 -2.66
N GLU A 41 5.86 -13.82 -2.77
CA GLU A 41 5.03 -12.84 -2.04
C GLU A 41 3.67 -12.67 -2.73
N TYR A 42 2.60 -12.74 -1.94
CA TYR A 42 1.24 -12.51 -2.39
C TYR A 42 0.57 -11.46 -1.51
N SER A 43 -0.34 -10.68 -2.09
CA SER A 43 -1.27 -9.90 -1.26
C SER A 43 -2.19 -10.87 -0.51
N ALA A 44 -2.43 -10.59 0.77
CA ALA A 44 -3.03 -11.53 1.70
C ALA A 44 -4.17 -10.90 2.51
N GLY A 45 -4.89 -11.75 3.23
CA GLY A 45 -5.90 -11.34 4.21
C GLY A 45 -6.32 -12.52 5.07
N LYS A 46 -6.81 -12.25 6.28
CA LYS A 46 -7.38 -13.29 7.15
C LYS A 46 -8.90 -13.32 7.02
N THR A 47 -9.47 -14.50 6.82
CA THR A 47 -10.93 -14.70 6.88
C THR A 47 -11.40 -14.71 8.33
N LYS A 48 -12.71 -14.56 8.55
CA LYS A 48 -13.31 -14.69 9.89
C LYS A 48 -13.07 -16.06 10.54
N GLU A 49 -12.88 -17.10 9.72
CA GLU A 49 -12.60 -18.47 10.14
C GLU A 49 -11.10 -18.71 10.40
N GLY A 50 -10.26 -17.68 10.25
CA GLY A 50 -8.82 -17.76 10.52
C GLY A 50 -7.98 -18.29 9.36
N LYS A 51 -8.59 -18.68 8.23
CA LYS A 51 -7.85 -19.03 7.01
C LYS A 51 -7.21 -17.80 6.38
N ILE A 52 -6.13 -18.00 5.66
CA ILE A 52 -5.44 -16.93 4.94
C ILE A 52 -5.84 -17.02 3.47
N VAL A 53 -6.30 -15.91 2.91
CA VAL A 53 -6.54 -15.79 1.47
C VAL A 53 -5.34 -15.11 0.83
N LEU A 54 -4.67 -15.82 -0.07
CA LEU A 54 -3.65 -15.31 -0.96
C LEU A 54 -4.31 -14.83 -2.24
N ARG A 55 -3.88 -13.69 -2.78
CA ARG A 55 -4.44 -13.07 -3.97
C ARG A 55 -3.31 -12.70 -4.91
N SER A 56 -3.40 -13.18 -6.15
CA SER A 56 -2.36 -13.00 -7.17
C SER A 56 -2.86 -12.19 -8.36
N THR A 57 -1.94 -11.43 -8.93
CA THR A 57 -2.11 -10.70 -10.20
C THR A 57 -1.64 -11.53 -11.40
N ASP A 58 -1.10 -12.72 -11.16
CA ASP A 58 -0.57 -13.64 -12.16
C ASP A 58 -1.47 -14.87 -12.28
N ILE A 59 -2.05 -15.08 -13.47
CA ILE A 59 -2.96 -16.19 -13.73
C ILE A 59 -2.24 -17.54 -13.75
N GLU A 60 -0.92 -17.55 -13.96
CA GLU A 60 -0.13 -18.79 -13.99
C GLU A 60 -0.05 -19.45 -12.60
N ASP A 61 -0.33 -18.73 -11.52
CA ASP A 61 -0.41 -19.29 -10.17
C ASP A 61 -1.55 -20.32 -10.00
N VAL A 62 -2.48 -20.43 -10.96
CA VAL A 62 -3.44 -21.55 -11.03
C VAL A 62 -2.72 -22.91 -11.05
N LYS A 63 -1.51 -22.99 -11.63
CA LYS A 63 -0.67 -24.19 -11.59
C LYS A 63 -0.22 -24.58 -10.18
N ASN A 64 -0.22 -23.61 -9.25
CA ASN A 64 0.10 -23.79 -7.83
C ASN A 64 -1.18 -24.00 -6.98
N GLY A 65 -2.31 -24.33 -7.63
CA GLY A 65 -3.58 -24.62 -6.97
C GLY A 65 -4.32 -23.37 -6.50
N PHE A 66 -4.12 -22.21 -7.16
CA PHE A 66 -5.00 -21.05 -7.04
C PHE A 66 -6.24 -21.23 -7.91
N GLU A 67 -7.34 -20.62 -7.50
CA GLU A 67 -8.60 -20.59 -8.23
C GLU A 67 -8.72 -19.27 -9.01
N PRO A 68 -9.01 -19.31 -10.32
CA PRO A 68 -9.21 -18.09 -11.11
C PRO A 68 -10.47 -17.35 -10.64
N CYS A 69 -10.44 -16.02 -10.72
CA CYS A 69 -11.55 -15.17 -10.33
C CYS A 69 -11.82 -14.07 -11.35
N LYS A 70 -12.99 -13.43 -11.26
CA LYS A 70 -13.26 -12.21 -12.04
C LYS A 70 -12.23 -11.14 -11.62
N PRO A 71 -11.53 -10.50 -12.57
CA PRO A 71 -10.50 -9.53 -12.22
C PRO A 71 -11.04 -8.34 -11.38
N PHE A 72 -10.35 -8.00 -10.30
CA PHE A 72 -10.72 -6.86 -9.43
C PHE A 72 -9.49 -6.13 -8.89
N ASN A 73 -9.68 -4.88 -8.47
CA ASN A 73 -8.61 -4.04 -7.92
C ASN A 73 -8.58 -4.11 -6.39
N ILE A 74 -7.39 -3.98 -5.81
CA ILE A 74 -7.19 -3.71 -4.38
C ILE A 74 -6.41 -2.40 -4.26
N LYS A 75 -6.75 -1.54 -3.28
CA LYS A 75 -6.26 -0.16 -3.14
C LYS A 75 -4.73 0.00 -3.30
N TYR A 76 -3.95 -0.96 -2.81
CA TYR A 76 -2.48 -0.93 -2.76
C TYR A 76 -1.79 -1.85 -3.79
N ILE A 77 -2.56 -2.46 -4.71
CA ILE A 77 -2.04 -3.30 -5.80
C ILE A 77 -2.43 -2.65 -7.13
N GLN A 78 -1.44 -2.41 -7.99
CA GLN A 78 -1.66 -1.76 -9.30
C GLN A 78 -2.39 -2.68 -10.27
N ASP A 79 -1.95 -3.93 -10.36
CA ASP A 79 -2.53 -4.90 -11.27
C ASP A 79 -3.80 -5.51 -10.69
N LYS A 80 -4.66 -6.00 -11.57
CA LYS A 80 -5.87 -6.69 -11.14
C LYS A 80 -5.51 -8.01 -10.50
N ILE A 81 -6.14 -8.32 -9.38
CA ILE A 81 -6.18 -9.68 -8.86
C ILE A 81 -6.96 -10.55 -9.84
N VAL A 82 -6.39 -11.68 -10.24
CA VAL A 82 -6.96 -12.61 -11.24
C VAL A 82 -7.16 -14.02 -10.70
N CYS A 83 -6.48 -14.39 -9.61
CA CYS A 83 -6.73 -15.64 -8.92
C CYS A 83 -6.46 -15.51 -7.41
N PHE A 84 -7.04 -16.42 -6.63
CA PHE A 84 -6.84 -16.47 -5.19
C PHE A 84 -6.69 -17.91 -4.69
N LYS A 85 -6.15 -18.09 -3.48
CA LYS A 85 -6.05 -19.38 -2.82
C LYS A 85 -6.29 -19.21 -1.33
N TYR A 86 -7.05 -20.14 -0.73
CA TYR A 86 -7.10 -20.26 0.71
C TYR A 86 -6.04 -21.24 1.19
N VAL A 87 -5.27 -20.82 2.20
CA VAL A 87 -4.22 -21.63 2.83
C VAL A 87 -4.34 -21.54 4.35
N ASN A 88 -3.84 -22.57 5.04
CA ASN A 88 -3.64 -22.53 6.48
C ASN A 88 -2.37 -21.74 6.81
N SER A 89 -2.28 -21.23 8.03
CA SER A 89 -1.12 -20.47 8.47
C SER A 89 0.16 -21.32 8.50
N SER A 90 0.06 -22.64 8.63
CA SER A 90 1.18 -23.59 8.53
C SER A 90 1.78 -23.74 7.12
N GLU A 91 1.06 -23.33 6.08
CA GLU A 91 1.51 -23.45 4.68
C GLU A 91 2.31 -22.23 4.20
N ILE A 92 2.33 -21.16 4.99
CA ILE A 92 3.05 -19.93 4.67
C ILE A 92 4.22 -19.73 5.62
N THR A 93 5.24 -19.04 5.12
CA THR A 93 6.50 -18.83 5.84
C THR A 93 6.53 -17.49 6.56
N GLU A 94 5.89 -16.48 5.99
CA GLU A 94 5.71 -15.17 6.61
C GLU A 94 4.29 -14.67 6.35
N TYR A 95 3.75 -13.93 7.30
CA TYR A 95 2.54 -13.14 7.16
C TYR A 95 2.78 -11.80 7.85
N TYR A 96 2.58 -10.69 7.14
CA TYR A 96 2.90 -9.37 7.66
C TYR A 96 1.99 -8.31 7.05
N ILE A 97 1.94 -7.18 7.73
CA ILE A 97 1.36 -5.95 7.22
C ILE A 97 2.49 -4.96 6.92
N ILE A 98 2.38 -4.27 5.78
CA ILE A 98 3.16 -3.08 5.52
C ILE A 98 2.24 -1.89 5.78
N ARG A 99 2.71 -0.92 6.58
CA ARG A 99 2.02 0.35 6.83
C ARG A 99 2.89 1.54 6.49
N SER A 100 2.27 2.60 6.00
CA SER A 100 2.89 3.91 5.87
C SER A 100 2.66 4.71 7.14
N MET A 101 3.74 5.16 7.78
CA MET A 101 3.68 5.98 8.98
C MET A 101 4.30 7.36 8.71
N ALA A 102 3.81 8.38 9.39
CA ALA A 102 4.32 9.75 9.33
C ALA A 102 4.68 10.25 10.73
N ILE A 103 5.89 10.80 10.87
CA ILE A 103 6.30 11.56 12.04
C ILE A 103 5.95 13.02 11.81
N TYR A 104 4.93 13.52 12.52
CA TYR A 104 4.45 14.90 12.42
C TYR A 104 4.52 15.57 13.79
N LYS A 105 5.29 16.65 13.89
CA LYS A 105 5.49 17.43 15.13
C LYS A 105 5.85 16.57 16.36
N GLY A 106 6.67 15.54 16.16
CA GLY A 106 7.15 14.65 17.23
C GLY A 106 6.22 13.48 17.57
N PHE A 107 5.07 13.36 16.91
CA PHE A 107 4.16 12.23 17.07
C PHE A 107 4.15 11.36 15.83
N GLU A 108 3.92 10.06 16.02
CA GLU A 108 3.80 9.08 14.95
C GLU A 108 2.33 8.79 14.63
N PHE A 109 1.99 8.80 13.35
CA PHE A 109 0.64 8.56 12.84
C PHE A 109 0.65 7.58 11.68
N GLU A 110 -0.44 6.84 11.50
CA GLU A 110 -0.67 6.06 10.30
C GLU A 110 -1.10 6.99 9.15
N VAL A 111 -0.60 6.72 7.94
CA VAL A 111 -1.00 7.44 6.73
C VAL A 111 -1.99 6.59 5.96
N VAL A 112 -3.24 7.05 5.86
CA VAL A 112 -4.33 6.29 5.22
C VAL A 112 -4.63 6.74 3.80
N GLU A 113 -4.28 7.98 3.45
CA GLU A 113 -4.41 8.53 2.10
C GLU A 113 -3.26 9.47 1.76
N GLU A 114 -2.94 9.56 0.47
CA GLU A 114 -1.87 10.38 -0.07
C GLU A 114 -2.35 11.03 -1.38
N THR A 115 -2.16 12.34 -1.52
CA THR A 115 -2.27 13.07 -2.79
C THR A 115 -0.87 13.41 -3.29
N GLU A 116 -0.71 14.20 -4.35
CA GLU A 116 0.61 14.65 -4.80
C GLU A 116 1.39 15.40 -3.70
N ASP A 117 0.71 16.26 -2.95
CA ASP A 117 1.27 17.24 -2.02
C ASP A 117 0.97 16.96 -0.54
N LYS A 118 -0.06 16.16 -0.24
CA LYS A 118 -0.58 15.97 1.12
C LYS A 118 -0.65 14.51 1.54
N LEU A 119 -0.65 14.34 2.86
CA LEU A 119 -0.86 13.08 3.56
C LEU A 119 -2.07 13.22 4.47
N SER A 120 -2.91 12.19 4.51
CA SER A 120 -3.94 12.04 5.51
C SER A 120 -3.40 11.18 6.65
N ILE A 121 -3.09 11.82 7.78
CA ILE A 121 -2.63 11.14 8.99
C ILE A 121 -3.81 10.81 9.90
N VAL A 122 -3.81 9.62 10.50
CA VAL A 122 -4.83 9.14 11.43
C VAL A 122 -4.21 8.55 12.70
N THR A 123 -4.95 8.62 13.80
CA THR A 123 -4.65 7.88 15.03
C THR A 123 -5.94 7.44 15.72
N MET A 124 -5.86 6.29 16.38
CA MET A 124 -6.91 5.73 17.24
C MET A 124 -6.45 5.56 18.70
N ILE A 125 -5.23 6.02 19.01
CA ILE A 125 -4.57 5.84 20.31
C ILE A 125 -4.06 7.19 20.84
N GLY A 126 -3.67 7.22 22.12
CA GLY A 126 -3.10 8.41 22.77
C GLY A 126 -4.13 9.39 23.35
N ASP A 127 -3.65 10.53 23.81
CA ASP A 127 -4.48 11.55 24.47
C ASP A 127 -5.15 12.46 23.43
N TYR A 128 -6.48 12.44 23.38
CA TYR A 128 -7.25 13.23 22.42
C TYR A 128 -6.99 14.74 22.51
N ARG A 129 -6.56 15.24 23.67
CA ARG A 129 -6.25 16.67 23.86
C ARG A 129 -5.07 17.10 22.99
N ASP A 130 -4.10 16.22 22.76
CA ASP A 130 -2.98 16.50 21.86
C ASP A 130 -3.43 16.50 20.39
N TRP A 131 -4.33 15.59 20.00
CA TRP A 131 -4.91 15.56 18.66
C TRP A 131 -5.69 16.84 18.34
N VAL A 132 -6.48 17.33 19.31
CA VAL A 132 -7.17 18.62 19.19
C VAL A 132 -6.17 19.79 19.08
N ARG A 133 -5.09 19.80 19.87
CA ARG A 133 -4.03 20.83 19.79
C ARG A 133 -3.30 20.83 18.44
N LEU A 134 -3.11 19.65 17.84
CA LEU A 134 -2.57 19.51 16.49
C LEU A 134 -3.60 19.90 15.40
N GLY A 135 -4.83 20.23 15.79
CA GLY A 135 -5.93 20.58 14.90
C GLY A 135 -6.40 19.40 14.05
N MET A 136 -6.35 18.19 14.60
CA MET A 136 -6.98 17.01 14.01
C MET A 136 -8.48 17.02 14.30
N LYS A 137 -9.27 16.38 13.43
CA LYS A 137 -10.72 16.28 13.58
C LYS A 137 -11.12 14.85 13.95
N SER A 138 -12.06 14.71 14.88
CA SER A 138 -12.68 13.41 15.16
C SER A 138 -13.56 13.04 13.96
N ILE A 139 -13.31 11.89 13.35
CA ILE A 139 -14.11 11.36 12.24
C ILE A 139 -15.02 10.20 12.68
N ASP A 140 -14.68 9.59 13.81
CA ASP A 140 -15.46 8.57 14.50
C ASP A 140 -15.08 8.58 16.00
N ILE A 141 -15.74 7.78 16.82
CA ILE A 141 -15.46 7.63 18.25
C ILE A 141 -14.02 7.15 18.44
N GLY A 142 -13.17 8.03 19.00
CA GLY A 142 -11.77 7.74 19.26
C GLY A 142 -10.85 7.80 18.04
N VAL A 143 -11.35 8.20 16.86
CA VAL A 143 -10.56 8.25 15.62
C VAL A 143 -10.36 9.70 15.19
N TYR A 144 -9.10 10.14 15.14
CA TYR A 144 -8.72 11.50 14.76
C TYR A 144 -7.93 11.50 13.47
N GLN A 145 -8.30 12.37 12.54
CA GLN A 145 -7.67 12.49 11.22
C GLN A 145 -7.33 13.93 10.86
N LYS A 146 -6.26 14.13 10.09
CA LYS A 146 -5.86 15.42 9.55
C LYS A 146 -5.11 15.27 8.22
N TRP A 147 -5.39 16.17 7.29
CA TRP A 147 -4.54 16.37 6.12
C TRP A 147 -3.38 17.32 6.45
N ILE A 148 -2.16 16.91 6.13
CA ILE A 148 -0.93 17.69 6.30
C ILE A 148 -0.16 17.76 4.99
N ASN A 149 0.70 18.76 4.81
CA ASN A 149 1.61 18.80 3.66
C ASN A 149 2.73 17.76 3.86
N LYS A 150 3.14 17.09 2.79
CA LYS A 150 4.20 16.04 2.85
C LYS A 150 5.52 16.55 3.43
N ASN A 151 5.86 17.81 3.18
CA ASN A 151 7.09 18.41 3.68
C ASN A 151 7.06 18.73 5.18
N GLU A 152 5.92 18.63 5.85
CA GLU A 152 5.78 18.84 7.30
C GLU A 152 6.02 17.58 8.12
N ALA A 153 6.20 16.43 7.46
CA ALA A 153 6.37 15.14 8.12
C ALA A 153 7.46 14.30 7.46
N GLU A 154 8.07 13.44 8.27
CA GLU A 154 8.93 12.37 7.79
C GLU A 154 8.08 11.10 7.59
N VAL A 155 8.08 10.55 6.37
CA VAL A 155 7.34 9.32 6.06
C VAL A 155 8.27 8.12 6.14
N LYS A 156 7.85 7.10 6.89
CA LYS A 156 8.51 5.80 6.99
C LYS A 156 7.56 4.67 6.62
N ILE A 157 8.12 3.58 6.09
CA ILE A 157 7.38 2.35 5.81
C ILE A 157 7.75 1.35 6.91
N VAL A 158 6.75 0.77 7.55
CA VAL A 158 6.92 -0.21 8.62
C VAL A 158 6.40 -1.56 8.12
N LYS A 159 7.19 -2.63 8.33
CA LYS A 159 6.77 -4.02 8.13
C LYS A 159 6.57 -4.66 9.50
N GLU A 160 5.35 -5.10 9.81
CA GLU A 160 5.02 -5.76 11.07
C GLU A 160 4.60 -7.21 10.79
N ASN A 161 5.31 -8.16 11.38
CA ASN A 161 4.93 -9.58 11.27
C ASN A 161 3.65 -9.84 12.07
N LEU A 162 2.67 -10.45 11.41
CA LEU A 162 1.42 -10.89 12.00
C LEU A 162 1.59 -12.30 12.55
N LYS A 163 0.93 -12.59 13.67
CA LYS A 163 0.94 -13.93 14.26
C LYS A 163 0.11 -14.89 13.39
N LEU A 164 0.75 -16.00 13.02
CA LEU A 164 0.17 -17.14 12.31
C LEU A 164 -0.80 -17.94 13.18
#